data_AF-A0A7X7MJ47-F1
#
_entry.id   AF-A0A7X7MJ47-F1
#
_cell.length_a   1.000
_cell.length_b   1.000
_cell.length_c   1.000
_cell.angle_alpha   90.00
_cell.angle_beta   90.00
_cell.angle_gamma   90.00
#
_symmetry.space_group_name_H-M   'P 1'
#
loop_
_entity.id
_entity.type
_entity.pdbx_description
1 polymer ?
#
loop_
_entity_poly.entity_id
_entity_poly.type
_entity_poly.pdbx_seq_one_letter_code
_entity_poly.pdbx_strand_id
1 'polypeptide(L)'
;MANQSYLKRINRQRILLAVRESGPLSRSAIADLLALDRKSMTNLANELIAEGWLCETGVDYSSRGRPGTLLDLDRTQHLFLGLHLSENQASGVLLNLSGEILGRQERPYAPVASLKDIRAVLQEVYLPLLRLAGGKLHAIGLVLPGILDFASATVQRSVNIPVLDGVELRRLLPRELPSELYFEESSRAKALAELWFGQGQGRSSFVCVDLGIGIGAGIILEKHLQGGPYAGEIGHVIIQPEGRQCACGHRG
;
A
#
# COMPACT_ATOMS: atom_id res chain seq x y z
N MET A 1 -24.45 -19.38 0.40
CA MET A 1 -23.70 -19.96 -0.73
C MET A 1 -22.47 -19.11 -0.96
N ALA A 2 -21.25 -19.65 -0.79
CA ALA A 2 -20.04 -18.91 -1.11
C ALA A 2 -20.06 -18.56 -2.61
N ASN A 3 -20.08 -17.26 -2.93
CA ASN A 3 -20.19 -16.77 -4.30
C ASN A 3 -18.94 -17.22 -5.09
N GLN A 4 -19.14 -17.91 -6.21
CA GLN A 4 -18.04 -18.43 -7.04
C GLN A 4 -17.07 -17.32 -7.47
N SER A 5 -17.57 -16.09 -7.66
CA SER A 5 -16.73 -14.92 -7.95
C SER A 5 -15.84 -14.50 -6.78
N TYR A 6 -16.32 -14.64 -5.53
CA TYR A 6 -15.58 -14.30 -4.33
C TYR A 6 -14.42 -15.28 -4.08
N LEU A 7 -14.69 -16.58 -4.21
CA LEU A 7 -13.67 -17.63 -4.12
C LEU A 7 -12.60 -17.46 -5.21
N LYS A 8 -13.03 -17.13 -6.43
CA LYS A 8 -12.11 -16.83 -7.55
C LYS A 8 -11.18 -15.67 -7.20
N ARG A 9 -11.73 -14.56 -6.66
CA ARG A 9 -10.94 -13.39 -6.25
C ARG A 9 -9.91 -13.74 -5.18
N ILE A 10 -10.30 -14.50 -4.16
CA ILE A 10 -9.38 -14.96 -3.10
C ILE A 10 -8.25 -15.80 -3.69
N ASN A 11 -8.57 -16.78 -4.54
CA ASN A 11 -7.55 -17.66 -5.10
C ASN A 11 -6.57 -16.90 -6.01
N ARG A 12 -7.03 -15.89 -6.76
CA ARG A 12 -6.15 -15.01 -7.54
C ARG A 12 -5.17 -14.25 -6.64
N GLN A 13 -5.64 -13.67 -5.54
CA GLN A 13 -4.78 -13.00 -4.57
C GLN A 13 -3.76 -13.97 -3.95
N ARG A 14 -4.20 -15.16 -3.55
CA ARG A 14 -3.30 -16.19 -2.98
C ARG A 14 -2.20 -16.61 -3.95
N ILE A 15 -2.51 -16.74 -5.25
CA ILE A 15 -1.52 -17.03 -6.29
C ILE A 15 -0.48 -15.92 -6.39
N LEU A 16 -0.92 -14.66 -6.50
CA LEU A 16 0.00 -13.51 -6.59
C LEU A 16 0.91 -13.40 -5.36
N LEU A 17 0.34 -13.60 -4.17
CA LEU A 17 1.10 -13.60 -2.92
C LEU A 17 2.12 -14.75 -2.85
N ALA A 18 1.75 -15.96 -3.28
CA ALA A 18 2.66 -17.10 -3.30
C ALA A 18 3.89 -16.84 -4.18
N VAL A 19 3.68 -16.31 -5.39
CA VAL A 19 4.76 -15.95 -6.32
C VAL A 19 5.59 -14.78 -5.77
N ARG A 20 4.94 -13.77 -5.16
CA ARG A 20 5.66 -12.65 -4.56
C ARG A 20 6.58 -13.07 -3.40
N GLU A 21 6.12 -13.96 -2.53
CA GLU A 21 6.86 -14.39 -1.35
C GLU A 21 7.93 -15.44 -1.65
N SER A 22 7.71 -16.30 -2.64
CA SER A 22 8.61 -17.42 -2.96
C SER A 22 9.53 -17.14 -4.16
N GLY A 23 9.27 -16.08 -4.91
CA GLY A 23 9.84 -15.86 -6.23
C GLY A 23 9.16 -16.71 -7.32
N PRO A 24 9.80 -16.89 -8.49
CA PRO A 24 9.23 -17.63 -9.59
C PRO A 24 8.87 -19.09 -9.20
N LEU A 25 7.64 -19.51 -9.48
CA LEU A 25 7.13 -20.84 -9.14
C LEU A 25 6.48 -21.53 -10.33
N SER A 26 6.61 -22.85 -10.43
CA SER A 26 5.84 -23.63 -11.41
C SER A 26 4.36 -23.68 -11.01
N ARG A 27 3.47 -23.82 -12.01
CA ARG A 27 2.02 -23.99 -11.76
C ARG A 27 1.72 -25.14 -10.80
N SER A 28 2.47 -26.25 -10.89
CA SER A 28 2.33 -27.38 -9.98
C SER A 28 2.71 -27.02 -8.54
N ALA A 29 3.84 -26.32 -8.34
CA ALA A 29 4.25 -25.89 -7.00
C ALA A 29 3.21 -24.96 -6.36
N ILE A 30 2.64 -24.02 -7.13
CA ILE A 30 1.58 -23.13 -6.64
C ILE A 30 0.31 -23.91 -6.31
N ALA A 31 -0.09 -24.87 -7.15
CA ALA A 31 -1.26 -25.71 -6.91
C ALA A 31 -1.12 -26.51 -5.61
N ASP A 32 0.03 -27.13 -5.38
CA ASP A 32 0.33 -27.91 -4.18
C ASP A 32 0.36 -27.01 -2.93
N LEU A 33 1.05 -25.86 -3.01
CA LEU A 33 1.14 -24.88 -1.91
C LEU A 33 -0.22 -24.34 -1.48
N LEU A 34 -1.11 -24.08 -2.44
CA LEU A 34 -2.40 -23.45 -2.19
C LEU A 34 -3.57 -24.44 -2.09
N ALA A 35 -3.31 -25.74 -2.21
CA ALA A 35 -4.29 -26.81 -2.29
C ALA A 35 -5.37 -26.54 -3.36
N LEU A 36 -4.94 -26.12 -4.56
CA LEU A 36 -5.80 -25.88 -5.72
C LEU A 36 -5.75 -27.07 -6.68
N ASP A 37 -6.88 -27.43 -7.29
CA ASP A 37 -6.88 -28.41 -8.37
C ASP A 37 -6.17 -27.86 -9.62
N ARG A 38 -5.62 -28.76 -10.44
CA ARG A 38 -4.82 -28.40 -11.63
C ARG A 38 -5.59 -27.56 -12.65
N LYS A 39 -6.90 -27.81 -12.79
CA LYS A 39 -7.74 -27.09 -13.76
C LYS A 39 -7.95 -25.66 -13.30
N SER A 40 -8.30 -25.46 -12.03
CA SER A 40 -8.42 -24.13 -11.42
C SER A 40 -7.11 -23.36 -11.50
N MET A 41 -5.98 -23.98 -11.13
CA MET A 41 -4.67 -23.32 -11.20
C MET A 41 -4.32 -22.86 -12.62
N THR A 42 -4.50 -23.72 -13.62
CA THR A 42 -4.23 -23.37 -15.03
C THR A 42 -5.11 -22.21 -15.50
N ASN A 43 -6.42 -22.27 -15.22
CA ASN A 43 -7.35 -21.23 -15.63
C ASN A 43 -7.01 -19.88 -14.98
N LEU A 44 -6.76 -19.86 -13.67
CA LEU A 44 -6.43 -18.63 -12.94
C LEU A 44 -5.08 -18.05 -13.37
N ALA A 45 -4.07 -18.90 -13.59
CA ALA A 45 -2.77 -18.45 -14.12
C ALA A 45 -2.93 -17.79 -15.49
N ASN A 46 -3.68 -18.41 -16.40
CA ASN A 46 -3.86 -17.88 -17.76
C ASN A 46 -4.59 -16.54 -17.75
N GLU A 47 -5.59 -16.36 -16.88
CA GLU A 47 -6.25 -15.06 -16.70
C GLU A 47 -5.29 -14.01 -16.13
N LEU A 48 -4.52 -14.35 -15.10
CA LEU A 48 -3.54 -13.44 -14.51
C LEU A 48 -2.44 -13.04 -15.50
N ILE A 49 -2.03 -13.95 -16.39
CA ILE A 49 -1.08 -13.66 -17.48
C ILE A 49 -1.73 -12.74 -18.52
N ALA A 50 -2.95 -13.07 -18.98
CA ALA A 50 -3.66 -12.28 -19.98
C ALA A 50 -3.91 -10.83 -19.51
N GLU A 51 -4.10 -10.65 -18.20
CA GLU A 51 -4.26 -9.35 -17.55
C GLU A 51 -2.94 -8.66 -17.20
N GLY A 52 -1.78 -9.30 -17.41
CA GLY A 52 -0.46 -8.72 -17.14
C GLY A 52 -0.08 -8.66 -15.66
N TRP A 53 -0.64 -9.52 -14.80
CA TRP A 53 -0.23 -9.67 -13.40
C TRP A 53 0.91 -10.68 -13.22
N LEU A 54 0.92 -11.72 -14.06
CA LEU A 54 1.94 -12.76 -14.08
C LEU A 54 2.57 -12.85 -15.47
N CYS A 55 3.80 -13.34 -15.54
CA CYS A 55 4.47 -13.70 -16.78
C CYS A 55 5.17 -15.06 -16.65
N GLU A 56 5.48 -15.67 -17.78
CA GLU A 56 6.24 -16.92 -17.82
C GLU A 56 7.75 -16.63 -17.90
N THR A 57 8.54 -17.16 -16.95
CA THR A 57 9.97 -16.86 -16.83
C THR A 57 10.83 -18.13 -16.84
N GLY A 58 11.15 -18.63 -18.03
CA GLY A 58 12.01 -19.81 -18.16
C GLY A 58 11.35 -21.11 -17.69
N VAL A 59 12.18 -22.12 -17.38
CA VAL A 59 11.74 -23.50 -17.16
C VAL A 59 12.37 -24.06 -15.89
N ASP A 60 11.56 -24.70 -15.05
CA ASP A 60 12.02 -25.42 -13.87
C ASP A 60 12.46 -26.84 -14.22
N TYR A 61 13.77 -27.09 -14.15
CA TYR A 61 14.38 -28.40 -14.38
C TYR A 61 14.54 -29.25 -13.10
N SER A 62 14.17 -28.72 -11.93
CA SER A 62 14.42 -29.37 -10.63
C SER A 62 13.38 -30.43 -10.25
N SER A 63 12.23 -30.48 -10.93
CA SER A 63 11.15 -31.42 -10.64
C SER A 63 11.32 -32.76 -11.37
N ARG A 64 11.04 -33.89 -10.69
CA ARG A 64 10.93 -35.22 -11.34
C ARG A 64 9.68 -35.23 -12.23
N GLY A 65 9.84 -34.96 -13.52
CA GLY A 65 8.75 -34.92 -14.51
C GLY A 65 9.08 -34.07 -15.73
N ARG A 66 8.07 -33.73 -16.55
CA ARG A 66 8.23 -32.75 -17.64
C ARG A 66 8.54 -31.38 -17.00
N PRO A 67 9.63 -30.71 -17.39
CA PRO A 67 9.96 -29.39 -16.87
C PRO A 67 8.79 -28.42 -17.02
N GLY A 68 8.39 -27.79 -15.92
CA GLY A 68 7.27 -26.86 -15.88
C GLY A 68 7.73 -25.43 -16.12
N THR A 69 6.97 -24.64 -16.89
CA THR A 69 7.23 -23.20 -17.04
C THR A 69 7.02 -22.50 -15.69
N LEU A 70 7.99 -21.66 -15.30
CA LEU A 70 7.90 -20.86 -14.09
C LEU A 70 7.01 -19.64 -14.34
N LEU A 71 6.26 -19.25 -13.32
CA LEU A 71 5.47 -18.03 -13.26
C LEU A 71 6.12 -17.04 -12.30
N ASP A 72 6.31 -15.81 -12.74
CA ASP A 72 6.76 -14.68 -11.93
C ASP A 72 5.75 -13.52 -12.04
N LEU A 73 5.89 -12.51 -11.19
CA LEU A 73 5.16 -11.25 -11.30
C LEU A 73 5.58 -10.50 -12.57
N ASP A 74 4.60 -10.01 -13.34
CA ASP A 74 4.90 -9.11 -14.44
C ASP A 74 5.19 -7.70 -13.88
N ARG A 75 6.44 -7.27 -14.01
CA ARG A 75 6.95 -6.01 -13.48
C ARG A 75 6.72 -4.81 -14.42
N THR A 76 6.07 -5.02 -15.56
CA THR A 76 6.07 -4.07 -16.69
C THR A 76 4.71 -3.55 -17.10
N GLN A 77 3.60 -4.19 -16.72
CA GLN A 77 2.26 -3.85 -17.19
C GLN A 77 1.48 -2.97 -16.20
N HIS A 78 1.64 -3.21 -14.89
CA HIS A 78 0.95 -2.46 -13.84
C HIS A 78 1.95 -1.76 -12.93
N LEU A 79 1.83 -0.43 -12.87
CA LEU A 79 2.64 0.42 -12.00
C LEU A 79 1.75 1.09 -10.95
N PHE A 80 2.34 1.44 -9.81
CA PHE A 80 1.66 1.99 -8.65
C PHE A 80 2.32 3.29 -8.23
N LEU A 81 1.52 4.32 -7.97
CA LEU A 81 2.00 5.61 -7.49
C LEU A 81 1.74 5.70 -5.99
N GLY A 82 2.79 5.71 -5.19
CA GLY A 82 2.72 6.08 -3.77
C GLY A 82 2.93 7.58 -3.63
N LEU A 83 2.06 8.26 -2.90
CA LEU A 83 2.18 9.66 -2.51
C LEU A 83 2.17 9.76 -0.99
N HIS A 84 2.98 10.65 -0.43
CA HIS A 84 3.02 10.90 1.00
C HIS A 84 3.10 12.41 1.26
N LEU A 85 2.20 12.89 2.13
CA LEU A 85 2.20 14.24 2.67
C LEU A 85 2.71 14.20 4.12
N SER A 86 3.80 14.89 4.40
CA SER A 86 4.20 15.28 5.76
C SER A 86 3.87 16.76 5.98
N GLU A 87 4.14 17.32 7.17
CA GLU A 87 3.86 18.72 7.52
C GLU A 87 4.43 19.79 6.56
N ASN A 88 5.53 19.49 5.86
CA ASN A 88 6.29 20.47 5.07
C ASN A 88 6.87 19.88 3.79
N GLN A 89 6.50 18.65 3.43
CA GLN A 89 7.00 17.98 2.25
C GLN A 89 5.94 17.08 1.64
N ALA A 90 5.82 17.12 0.31
CA ALA A 90 5.15 16.10 -0.46
C ALA A 90 6.20 15.21 -1.11
N SER A 91 5.98 13.90 -1.09
CA SER A 91 6.87 12.92 -1.70
C SER A 91 6.05 11.92 -2.51
N GLY A 92 6.69 11.31 -3.50
CA GLY A 92 6.06 10.30 -4.32
C GLY A 92 7.05 9.32 -4.90
N VAL A 93 6.59 8.09 -5.10
CA VAL A 93 7.34 7.00 -5.70
C VAL A 93 6.48 6.29 -6.75
N LEU A 94 7.09 5.92 -7.86
CA LEU A 94 6.50 5.00 -8.83
C LEU A 94 7.11 3.62 -8.61
N LEU A 95 6.25 2.63 -8.41
CA LEU A 95 6.62 1.25 -8.08
C LEU A 95 6.08 0.29 -9.13
N ASN A 96 6.76 -0.82 -9.36
CA ASN A 96 6.18 -1.97 -10.04
C ASN A 96 5.53 -2.96 -9.05
N LEU A 97 4.97 -4.06 -9.55
CA LEU A 97 4.27 -5.06 -8.75
C LEU A 97 5.16 -5.78 -7.71
N SER A 98 6.47 -5.86 -7.94
CA SER A 98 7.43 -6.37 -6.96
C SER A 98 7.85 -5.35 -5.89
N GLY A 99 7.45 -4.07 -6.05
CA GLY A 99 7.84 -2.98 -5.15
C GLY A 99 9.17 -2.33 -5.48
N GLU A 100 9.73 -2.55 -6.66
CA GLU A 100 10.93 -1.84 -7.11
C GLU A 100 10.58 -0.38 -7.44
N ILE A 101 11.38 0.56 -6.93
CA ILE A 101 11.22 1.99 -7.19
C ILE A 101 11.78 2.32 -8.57
N LEU A 102 10.88 2.69 -9.49
CA LEU A 102 11.23 3.15 -10.83
C LEU A 102 11.54 4.65 -10.87
N GLY A 103 10.94 5.41 -9.96
CA GLY A 103 11.17 6.85 -9.85
C GLY A 103 10.71 7.40 -8.51
N ARG A 104 11.33 8.50 -8.08
CA ARG A 104 11.02 9.20 -6.83
C ARG A 104 10.99 10.70 -7.09
N GLN A 105 10.08 11.41 -6.42
CA GLN A 105 10.01 12.87 -6.41
C GLN A 105 9.73 13.36 -4.99
N GLU A 106 10.32 14.50 -4.64
CA GLU A 106 10.07 15.19 -3.38
C GLU A 106 10.03 16.68 -3.61
N ARG A 107 9.08 17.37 -2.98
CA ARG A 107 8.93 18.82 -3.05
C ARG A 107 8.59 19.36 -1.67
N PRO A 108 9.37 20.33 -1.15
CA PRO A 108 9.01 21.01 0.08
C PRO A 108 7.82 21.93 -0.15
N TYR A 109 7.08 22.22 0.91
CA TYR A 109 6.04 23.24 0.93
C TYR A 109 5.96 23.90 2.31
N ALA A 110 5.35 25.09 2.38
CA ALA A 110 5.27 25.82 3.64
C ALA A 110 4.33 25.12 4.63
N PRO A 111 4.66 25.01 5.94
CA PRO A 111 3.80 24.36 6.94
C PRO A 111 2.38 24.94 7.05
N VAL A 112 2.18 26.18 6.61
CA VAL A 112 0.88 26.88 6.61
C VAL A 112 0.31 26.99 5.19
N ALA A 113 0.59 26.01 4.34
CA ALA A 113 0.11 25.95 2.97
C ALA A 113 -1.42 25.88 2.90
N SER A 114 -2.00 26.55 1.91
CA SER A 114 -3.41 26.38 1.60
C SER A 114 -3.66 25.03 0.92
N LEU A 115 -4.92 24.57 0.89
CA LEU A 115 -5.30 23.37 0.12
C LEU A 115 -4.96 23.49 -1.37
N LYS A 116 -4.92 24.72 -1.90
CA LYS A 116 -4.49 24.98 -3.29
C LYS A 116 -3.00 24.70 -3.44
N ASP A 117 -2.18 25.14 -2.48
CA ASP A 117 -0.73 24.94 -2.51
C ASP A 117 -0.39 23.46 -2.34
N ILE A 118 -1.05 22.73 -1.43
CA ILE A 118 -0.87 21.28 -1.28
C ILE A 118 -1.17 20.55 -2.60
N ARG A 119 -2.27 20.90 -3.28
CA ARG A 119 -2.61 20.29 -4.57
C ARG A 119 -1.59 20.62 -5.66
N ALA A 120 -1.10 21.85 -5.70
CA ALA A 120 -0.06 22.26 -6.66
C ALA A 120 1.23 21.47 -6.43
N VAL A 121 1.66 21.31 -5.17
CA VAL A 121 2.88 20.57 -4.84
C VAL A 121 2.72 19.07 -5.08
N LEU A 122 1.57 18.47 -4.77
CA LEU A 122 1.26 17.10 -5.17
C LEU A 122 1.34 16.92 -6.68
N GLN A 123 0.84 17.89 -7.45
CA GLN A 123 0.91 17.88 -8.91
C GLN A 123 2.36 17.91 -9.41
N GLU A 124 3.23 18.73 -8.82
CA GLU A 124 4.65 18.73 -9.13
C GLU A 124 5.34 17.39 -8.84
N VAL A 125 4.88 16.68 -7.80
CA VAL A 125 5.39 15.36 -7.42
C VAL A 125 4.91 14.28 -8.39
N TYR A 126 3.60 14.19 -8.67
CA TYR A 126 3.08 13.07 -9.44
C TYR A 126 3.29 13.23 -10.95
N LEU A 127 3.28 14.44 -11.53
CA LEU A 127 3.34 14.61 -13.00
C LEU A 127 4.61 14.01 -13.64
N PRO A 128 5.83 14.18 -13.10
CA PRO A 128 7.01 13.48 -13.61
C PRO A 128 6.88 11.95 -13.52
N LEU A 129 6.29 11.44 -12.43
CA LEU A 129 6.09 10.00 -12.22
C LEU A 129 5.04 9.42 -13.16
N LEU A 130 3.97 10.16 -13.48
CA LEU A 130 2.99 9.75 -14.49
C LEU A 130 3.60 9.66 -15.88
N ARG A 131 4.46 10.61 -16.24
CA ARG A 131 5.19 10.58 -17.51
C ARG A 131 6.08 9.34 -17.60
N LEU A 132 6.77 9.01 -16.51
CA LEU A 132 7.57 7.79 -16.42
C LEU A 132 6.70 6.52 -16.51
N ALA A 133 5.50 6.54 -15.94
CA ALA A 133 4.58 5.40 -15.97
C ALA A 133 4.05 5.08 -17.37
N GLY A 134 4.05 6.03 -18.31
CA GLY A 134 3.70 5.79 -19.71
C GLY A 134 2.31 5.21 -19.92
N GLY A 135 1.33 5.60 -19.09
CA GLY A 135 -0.05 5.12 -19.17
C GLY A 135 -0.33 3.78 -18.46
N LYS A 136 0.67 3.21 -17.77
CA LYS A 136 0.58 1.91 -17.06
C LYS A 136 0.21 2.03 -15.58
N LEU A 137 -0.27 3.21 -15.16
CA LEU A 137 -0.62 3.44 -13.77
C LEU A 137 -1.93 2.71 -13.44
N HIS A 138 -1.84 1.75 -12.53
CA HIS A 138 -2.97 0.94 -12.09
C HIS A 138 -3.72 1.58 -10.91
N ALA A 139 -3.01 1.94 -9.85
CA ALA A 139 -3.59 2.49 -8.64
C ALA A 139 -2.66 3.49 -7.94
N ILE A 140 -3.26 4.25 -7.01
CA ILE A 140 -2.58 5.28 -6.22
C ILE A 140 -2.73 4.93 -4.74
N GLY A 141 -1.63 5.01 -4.00
CA GLY A 141 -1.63 5.06 -2.53
C GLY A 141 -1.34 6.47 -2.05
N LEU A 142 -2.12 6.98 -1.10
CA LEU A 142 -1.92 8.28 -0.46
C LEU A 142 -1.75 8.13 1.04
N VAL A 143 -0.60 8.53 1.56
CA VAL A 143 -0.27 8.47 2.98
C VAL A 143 -0.20 9.88 3.55
N LEU A 144 -0.77 10.10 4.73
CA LEU A 144 -0.78 11.40 5.39
C LEU A 144 -1.02 11.25 6.90
N PRO A 145 -0.59 12.22 7.73
CA PRO A 145 -0.88 12.20 9.15
C PRO A 145 -2.34 12.56 9.42
N GLY A 146 -2.93 11.93 10.43
CA GLY A 146 -4.25 12.30 10.96
C GLY A 146 -5.20 11.11 11.09
N ILE A 147 -6.38 11.41 11.63
CA ILE A 147 -7.49 10.47 11.77
C ILE A 147 -8.26 10.46 10.46
N LEU A 148 -8.33 9.29 9.81
CA LEU A 148 -8.95 9.12 8.50
C LEU A 148 -10.27 8.36 8.61
N ASP A 149 -11.32 8.85 7.97
CA ASP A 149 -12.56 8.10 7.77
C ASP A 149 -12.45 7.27 6.50
N PHE A 150 -12.26 5.96 6.66
CA PHE A 150 -12.16 5.02 5.54
C PHE A 150 -13.46 4.85 4.77
N ALA A 151 -14.63 5.08 5.38
CA ALA A 151 -15.92 4.91 4.71
C ALA A 151 -16.23 6.09 3.78
N SER A 152 -15.93 7.31 4.21
CA SER A 152 -16.16 8.53 3.42
C SER A 152 -14.92 9.01 2.65
N ALA A 153 -13.76 8.40 2.88
CA ALA A 153 -12.46 8.83 2.34
C ALA A 153 -12.14 10.30 2.67
N THR A 154 -12.42 10.70 3.91
CA THR A 154 -12.18 12.06 4.40
C THR A 154 -11.16 12.09 5.54
N VAL A 155 -10.46 13.21 5.68
CA VAL A 155 -9.62 13.48 6.85
C VAL A 155 -10.53 14.03 7.95
N GLN A 156 -10.72 13.27 9.03
CA GLN A 156 -11.51 13.75 10.16
C GLN A 156 -10.75 14.84 10.92
N ARG A 157 -9.44 14.64 11.13
CA ARG A 157 -8.57 15.61 11.80
C ARG A 157 -7.10 15.33 11.50
N SER A 158 -6.33 16.35 11.16
CA SER A 158 -4.88 16.30 11.01
C SER A 158 -4.22 17.45 11.76
N VAL A 159 -3.58 17.15 12.90
CA VAL A 159 -2.88 18.17 13.70
C VAL A 159 -1.69 18.76 12.94
N ASN A 160 -0.98 17.92 12.18
CA ASN A 160 0.23 18.32 11.46
C ASN A 160 -0.08 19.04 10.13
N ILE A 161 -1.27 18.84 9.56
CA ILE A 161 -1.71 19.49 8.31
C ILE A 161 -3.18 19.94 8.42
N PRO A 162 -3.52 20.94 9.26
CA PRO A 162 -4.91 21.27 9.61
C PRO A 162 -5.79 21.67 8.43
N VAL A 163 -5.20 22.17 7.34
CA VAL A 163 -5.94 22.54 6.13
C VAL A 163 -6.60 21.33 5.43
N LEU A 164 -6.25 20.10 5.83
CA LEU A 164 -6.87 18.88 5.34
C LEU A 164 -8.14 18.51 6.11
N ASP A 165 -8.45 19.13 7.24
CA ASP A 165 -9.64 18.77 8.03
C ASP A 165 -10.93 18.89 7.19
N GLY A 166 -11.71 17.80 7.17
CA GLY A 166 -12.93 17.67 6.38
C GLY A 166 -12.71 17.48 4.86
N VAL A 167 -11.46 17.41 4.39
CA VAL A 167 -11.16 17.21 2.97
C VAL A 167 -11.38 15.76 2.58
N GLU A 168 -12.18 15.57 1.54
CA GLU A 168 -12.28 14.30 0.80
C GLU A 168 -10.98 14.06 0.02
N LEU A 169 -10.26 12.98 0.33
CA LEU A 169 -8.92 12.68 -0.18
C LEU A 169 -8.87 12.63 -1.70
N ARG A 170 -9.95 12.14 -2.35
CA ARG A 170 -9.99 12.11 -3.81
C ARG A 170 -9.91 13.51 -4.43
N ARG A 171 -10.33 14.56 -3.72
CA ARG A 171 -10.28 15.96 -4.21
C ARG A 171 -8.87 16.55 -4.21
N LEU A 172 -7.91 15.85 -3.59
CA LEU A 172 -6.49 16.21 -3.68
C LEU A 172 -5.89 15.82 -5.03
N LEU A 173 -6.55 14.93 -5.76
CA LEU A 173 -6.07 14.38 -7.02
C LEU A 173 -7.05 14.70 -8.17
N PRO A 174 -6.54 14.92 -9.38
CA PRO A 174 -7.38 15.20 -10.55
C PRO A 174 -8.20 13.95 -10.94
N ARG A 175 -9.33 14.14 -11.62
CA ARG A 175 -10.28 13.04 -11.96
C ARG A 175 -9.74 12.08 -13.03
N GLU A 176 -8.76 12.54 -13.79
CA GLU A 176 -8.09 11.84 -14.87
C GLU A 176 -7.13 10.73 -14.37
N LEU A 177 -6.75 10.78 -13.09
CA LEU A 177 -6.00 9.70 -12.46
C LEU A 177 -6.89 8.48 -12.20
N PRO A 178 -6.32 7.25 -12.16
CA PRO A 178 -7.06 6.02 -11.87
C PRO A 178 -7.98 6.17 -10.66
N SER A 179 -9.16 5.57 -10.74
CA SER A 179 -10.16 5.65 -9.66
C SER A 179 -9.76 4.87 -8.42
N GLU A 180 -8.89 3.86 -8.56
CA GLU A 180 -8.36 3.09 -7.43
C GLU A 180 -7.37 3.93 -6.60
N LEU A 181 -7.91 4.54 -5.54
CA LEU A 181 -7.18 5.29 -4.53
C LEU A 181 -7.26 4.54 -3.20
N TYR A 182 -6.11 4.13 -2.70
CA TYR A 182 -5.92 3.63 -1.35
C TYR A 182 -5.30 4.72 -0.50
N PHE A 183 -5.62 4.75 0.79
CA PHE A 183 -5.05 5.73 1.70
C PHE A 183 -4.90 5.15 3.09
N GLU A 184 -3.94 5.68 3.84
CA GLU A 184 -3.63 5.21 5.19
C GLU A 184 -2.89 6.32 5.98
N GLU A 185 -2.95 6.25 7.30
CA GLU A 185 -2.19 7.13 8.19
C GLU A 185 -0.69 6.77 8.16
N SER A 186 0.18 7.76 8.35
CA SER A 186 1.64 7.64 8.23
C SER A 186 2.29 6.51 9.06
N SER A 187 1.98 6.39 10.35
CA SER A 187 2.52 5.36 11.25
C SER A 187 2.03 3.95 10.87
N ARG A 188 0.74 3.85 10.51
CA ARG A 188 0.12 2.61 10.02
C ARG A 188 0.71 2.16 8.68
N ALA A 189 0.94 3.10 7.76
CA ALA A 189 1.59 2.86 6.48
C ALA A 189 3.05 2.42 6.64
N LYS A 190 3.78 2.97 7.62
CA LYS A 190 5.14 2.49 7.98
C LYS A 190 5.14 1.04 8.42
N ALA A 191 4.15 0.61 9.21
CA ALA A 191 4.03 -0.81 9.59
C ALA A 191 3.79 -1.73 8.38
N LEU A 192 2.98 -1.28 7.40
CA LEU A 192 2.83 -1.99 6.13
C LEU A 192 4.14 -2.03 5.33
N ALA A 193 4.90 -0.92 5.29
CA ALA A 193 6.20 -0.89 4.64
C ALA A 193 7.18 -1.89 5.28
N GLU A 194 7.21 -1.98 6.61
CA GLU A 194 8.02 -2.96 7.33
C GLU A 194 7.59 -4.40 7.04
N LEU A 195 6.28 -4.66 6.95
CA LEU A 195 5.73 -5.99 6.63
C LEU A 195 6.21 -6.45 5.24
N TRP A 196 6.14 -5.56 4.25
CA TRP A 196 6.38 -5.92 2.86
C TRP A 196 7.84 -5.80 2.44
N PHE A 197 8.60 -4.87 3.01
CA PHE A 197 9.90 -4.45 2.49
C PHE A 197 10.98 -4.28 3.56
N GLY A 198 10.63 -4.40 4.85
CA GLY A 198 11.54 -4.14 5.96
C GLY A 198 11.69 -5.32 6.92
N GLN A 199 11.92 -5.01 8.19
CA GLN A 199 12.25 -5.98 9.24
C GLN A 199 11.06 -6.85 9.67
N GLY A 200 9.86 -6.52 9.17
CA GLY A 200 8.64 -7.29 9.33
C GLY A 200 8.53 -8.47 8.36
N GLN A 201 9.38 -8.56 7.34
CA GLN A 201 9.36 -9.67 6.39
C GLN A 201 9.52 -11.03 7.10
N GLY A 202 8.68 -11.99 6.73
CA GLY A 202 8.62 -13.32 7.34
C GLY A 202 7.98 -13.37 8.73
N ARG A 203 7.63 -12.23 9.34
CA ARG A 203 6.90 -12.19 10.62
C ARG A 203 5.39 -12.17 10.36
N SER A 204 4.66 -12.97 11.11
CA SER A 204 3.19 -12.96 11.06
C SER A 204 2.60 -11.79 11.84
N SER A 205 3.22 -11.38 12.95
CA SER A 205 2.67 -10.35 13.83
C SER A 205 3.78 -9.51 14.45
N PHE A 206 3.58 -8.19 14.48
CA PHE A 206 4.49 -7.23 15.12
C PHE A 206 3.81 -5.87 15.31
N VAL A 207 4.41 -5.02 16.14
CA VAL A 207 4.04 -3.61 16.26
C VAL A 207 5.20 -2.76 15.77
N CYS A 208 4.93 -1.86 14.84
CA CYS A 208 5.86 -0.81 14.43
C CYS A 208 5.52 0.43 15.24
N VAL A 209 6.46 0.91 16.07
CA VAL A 209 6.32 2.15 16.82
C VAL A 209 7.09 3.24 16.09
N ASP A 210 6.36 4.26 15.63
CA ASP A 210 6.91 5.41 14.93
C ASP A 210 7.24 6.52 15.94
N LEU A 211 8.52 6.85 16.05
CA LEU A 211 9.04 7.91 16.92
C LEU A 211 9.55 9.04 16.03
N GLY A 212 8.73 10.07 15.84
CA GLY A 212 9.05 11.23 15.03
C GLY A 212 8.58 12.52 15.69
N ILE A 213 7.91 13.37 14.90
CA ILE A 213 7.27 14.60 15.40
C ILE A 213 6.18 14.26 16.43
N GLY A 214 5.50 13.13 16.23
CA GLY A 214 4.62 12.51 17.20
C GLY A 214 5.05 11.08 17.52
N ILE A 215 4.23 10.40 18.32
CA ILE A 215 4.38 8.98 18.64
C ILE A 215 3.15 8.26 18.12
N GLY A 216 3.33 7.34 17.18
CA GLY A 216 2.28 6.53 16.60
C GLY A 216 2.68 5.06 16.52
N ALA A 217 1.75 4.20 16.14
CA ALA A 217 2.04 2.80 15.92
C ALA A 217 1.16 2.18 14.83
N GLY A 218 1.72 1.22 14.10
CA GLY A 218 0.93 0.29 13.29
C GLY A 218 1.05 -1.12 13.84
N ILE A 219 -0.08 -1.81 13.93
CA ILE A 219 -0.17 -3.16 14.52
C ILE A 219 -0.45 -4.14 13.39
N ILE A 220 0.50 -5.03 13.12
CA ILE A 220 0.33 -6.16 12.21
C ILE A 220 0.03 -7.41 13.03
N LEU A 221 -1.07 -8.08 12.71
CA LEU A 221 -1.45 -9.37 13.29
C LEU A 221 -1.84 -10.31 12.15
N GLU A 222 -1.22 -11.48 12.10
CA GLU A 222 -1.42 -12.48 11.05
C GLU A 222 -1.26 -11.93 9.62
N LYS A 223 -0.23 -11.09 9.40
CA LYS A 223 0.07 -10.36 8.15
C LYS A 223 -0.98 -9.31 7.75
N HIS A 224 -1.92 -8.99 8.63
CA HIS A 224 -2.94 -7.96 8.40
C HIS A 224 -2.73 -6.77 9.32
N LEU A 225 -2.82 -5.56 8.76
CA LEU A 225 -2.88 -4.34 9.54
C LEU A 225 -4.19 -4.29 10.31
N GLN A 226 -4.10 -4.12 11.62
CA GLN A 226 -5.23 -4.15 12.55
C GLN A 226 -5.73 -2.76 12.90
N GLY A 227 -6.98 -2.71 13.36
CA GLY A 227 -7.60 -1.53 13.94
C GLY A 227 -8.39 -0.69 12.95
N GLY A 228 -8.61 0.58 13.30
CA GLY A 228 -9.38 1.55 12.53
C GLY A 228 -8.80 2.96 12.67
N PRO A 229 -9.60 4.01 12.42
CA PRO A 229 -9.12 5.40 12.35
C PRO A 229 -8.30 5.92 13.55
N TYR A 230 -8.49 5.31 14.73
CA TYR A 230 -7.84 5.71 16.00
C TYR A 230 -6.81 4.68 16.49
N ALA A 231 -6.62 3.58 15.76
CA ALA A 231 -5.73 2.51 16.19
C ALA A 231 -4.29 2.91 15.95
N GLY A 232 -3.47 2.86 16.99
CA GLY A 232 -2.07 3.26 16.90
C GLY A 232 -1.76 4.64 17.46
N GLU A 233 -2.76 5.38 17.94
CA GLU A 233 -2.64 6.71 18.58
C GLU A 233 -2.04 6.63 20.00
N ILE A 234 -0.98 5.83 20.16
CA ILE A 234 -0.35 5.54 21.46
C ILE A 234 0.33 6.77 22.07
N GLY A 235 0.70 7.77 21.25
CA GLY A 235 1.24 9.04 21.71
C GLY A 235 0.24 9.91 22.48
N HIS A 236 -1.04 9.54 22.48
CA HIS A 236 -2.10 10.24 23.20
C HIS A 236 -2.57 9.50 24.47
N VAL A 237 -1.89 8.41 24.84
CA VAL A 237 -2.12 7.75 26.14
C VAL A 237 -1.60 8.66 27.25
N ILE A 238 -2.47 8.98 28.21
CA ILE A 238 -2.11 9.81 29.37
C ILE A 238 -1.15 9.02 30.26
N ILE A 239 0.09 9.49 30.37
CA ILE A 239 1.10 8.90 31.26
C ILE A 239 1.29 9.74 32.53
N GLN A 240 0.98 11.04 32.45
CA GLN A 240 1.09 11.96 33.59
C GLN A 240 -0.21 12.75 33.76
N PRO A 241 -1.14 12.33 34.64
CA PRO A 241 -2.34 13.11 34.93
C PRO A 241 -1.99 14.57 35.29
N GLU A 242 -2.77 15.50 34.75
CA GLU A 242 -2.54 16.96 34.86
C GLU A 242 -1.21 17.47 34.29
N GLY A 243 -0.58 16.69 33.40
CA GLY A 243 0.66 17.05 32.72
C GLY A 243 0.51 18.16 31.66
N ARG A 244 1.40 18.14 30.67
CA ARG A 244 1.46 19.17 29.63
C ARG A 244 0.22 19.12 28.74
N GLN A 245 -0.19 20.28 28.23
CA GLN A 245 -1.27 20.36 27.25
C GLN A 245 -0.81 19.76 25.92
N CYS A 246 -1.58 18.81 25.39
CA CYS A 246 -1.37 18.24 24.07
C CYS A 246 -2.24 18.98 23.04
N ALA A 247 -1.77 19.04 21.78
CA ALA A 247 -2.52 19.60 20.66
C ALA A 247 -3.81 18.82 20.34
N CYS A 248 -3.94 17.58 20.81
CA CYS A 248 -5.19 16.82 20.67
C CYS A 248 -6.33 17.37 21.57
N GLY A 249 -5.99 18.10 22.64
CA GLY A 249 -6.91 18.69 23.61
C GLY A 249 -6.78 18.12 25.04
N HIS A 250 -6.14 16.96 25.21
CA HIS A 250 -5.90 16.36 26.52
C HIS A 250 -4.67 16.95 27.25
N ARG A 251 -4.51 16.61 28.53
CA ARG A 251 -3.33 16.90 29.35
C ARG A 251 -2.71 15.60 29.85
N GLY A 252 -1.40 15.44 29.68
CA GLY A 252 -0.62 14.34 30.25
C GLY A 252 0.35 13.66 29.30
#